data_AF-A0A1A8DCE0-F1
#
_entry.id   AF-A0A1A8DCE0-F1
#
_cell.length_a   1.000
_cell.length_b   1.000
_cell.length_c   1.000
_cell.angle_alpha   90.00
_cell.angle_beta   90.00
_cell.angle_gamma   90.00
#
_symmetry.space_group_name_H-M   'P 1'
#
loop_
_entity.id
_entity.type
_entity.pdbx_description
1 polymer ?
#
loop_
_entity_poly.entity_id
_entity_poly.type
_entity_poly.pdbx_seq_one_letter_code
_entity_poly.pdbx_strand_id
1 'polypeptide(L)'
;MEKTYSLTAHYDEFQEVKYGGRYSSDILSNGMTLHLGGSLDRHVGRGRGGTWSKNQNRDLSSSSSGSGLPRWSRREICLLSALVFAAGMCVILGSMLALKYISLDAQQDPQCRQDCQRKRTLLRAARFVQANIDPTIQPCQDFYSFACGGWLRRHGIPEDKLSYGIITAIGEHNEEKLQQLLQEPIRRPGPNSAERKVKEFYRSCVNIQEIDKLGSNPMTEVLDSCGGWG
;
A
#
# COMPACT_ATOMS: atom_id res chain seq x y z
N MET A 1 31.98 30.11 -11.63
CA MET A 1 31.04 30.74 -10.69
C MET A 1 30.93 29.80 -9.50
N GLU A 2 31.76 30.07 -8.48
CA GLU A 2 31.72 29.35 -7.21
C GLU A 2 30.44 29.71 -6.47
N LYS A 3 29.67 28.70 -6.05
CA LYS A 3 28.54 28.91 -5.14
C LYS A 3 29.08 28.77 -3.73
N THR A 4 29.27 29.89 -3.06
CA THR A 4 29.66 30.00 -1.66
C THR A 4 28.64 29.31 -0.77
N TYR A 5 29.04 28.21 -0.13
CA TYR A 5 28.29 27.55 0.93
C TYR A 5 28.61 28.29 2.24
N SER A 6 27.73 29.21 2.65
CA SER A 6 27.85 29.87 3.95
C SER A 6 27.22 28.99 5.03
N LEU A 7 28.08 28.22 5.70
CA LEU A 7 27.82 27.54 6.98
C LEU A 7 27.76 28.57 8.10
N THR A 8 26.58 28.86 8.66
CA THR A 8 26.35 29.16 10.09
C THR A 8 24.88 29.53 10.29
N ALA A 9 24.07 28.57 10.74
CA ALA A 9 22.95 28.86 11.62
C ALA A 9 23.33 28.27 12.98
N HIS A 10 23.56 29.16 13.93
CA HIS A 10 23.92 28.85 15.31
C HIS A 10 22.70 28.19 15.99
N TYR A 11 22.61 26.86 15.91
CA TYR A 11 21.60 26.06 16.60
C TYR A 11 22.12 25.68 17.99
N ASP A 12 22.11 26.64 18.91
CA ASP A 12 22.12 26.32 20.33
C ASP A 12 20.70 26.55 20.87
N GLU A 13 20.25 25.62 21.72
CA GLU A 13 19.02 25.69 22.51
C GLU A 13 17.76 25.02 21.93
N PHE A 14 17.83 23.69 21.75
CA PHE A 14 16.66 22.83 22.02
C PHE A 14 17.05 21.80 23.09
N GLN A 15 16.25 21.74 24.16
CA GLN A 15 16.42 20.78 25.25
C GLN A 15 16.39 19.34 24.70
N GLU A 16 17.42 18.56 25.02
CA GLU A 16 17.49 17.14 24.72
C GLU A 16 16.33 16.38 25.38
N VAL A 17 15.37 15.91 24.58
CA VAL A 17 14.46 14.85 25.02
C VAL A 17 15.25 13.54 24.95
N LYS A 18 15.80 13.10 26.10
CA LYS A 18 16.43 11.78 26.26
C LYS A 18 15.40 10.66 26.03
N TYR A 19 15.32 10.16 24.80
CA TYR A 19 14.74 8.85 24.54
C TYR A 19 15.76 7.77 24.94
N GLY A 20 15.68 7.33 26.20
CA GLY A 20 16.45 6.20 26.71
C GLY A 20 15.95 4.88 26.14
N GLY A 21 16.41 4.51 24.95
CA GLY A 21 16.26 3.16 24.41
C GLY A 21 17.30 2.23 25.03
N ARG A 22 16.92 1.44 26.05
CA ARG A 22 17.73 0.30 26.50
C ARG A 22 17.68 -0.79 25.42
N TYR A 23 18.70 -0.85 24.58
CA TYR A 23 19.01 -2.05 23.80
C TYR A 23 20.21 -2.75 24.44
N SER A 24 19.95 -3.84 25.17
CA SER A 24 21.00 -4.81 25.51
C SER A 24 21.48 -5.46 24.22
N SER A 25 22.77 -5.31 23.95
CA SER A 25 23.49 -6.06 22.94
C SER A 25 23.67 -7.51 23.42
N ASP A 26 22.74 -8.38 23.06
CA ASP A 26 22.97 -9.82 23.16
C ASP A 26 23.62 -10.33 21.87
N ILE A 27 24.81 -10.88 22.09
CA ILE A 27 25.69 -11.54 21.15
C ILE A 27 24.97 -12.74 20.52
N LEU A 28 24.78 -12.72 19.20
CA LEU A 28 24.35 -13.89 18.44
C LEU A 28 25.54 -14.84 18.24
N SER A 29 25.43 -16.05 18.77
CA SER A 29 26.51 -17.05 18.85
C SER A 29 26.85 -17.78 17.53
N ASN A 30 26.43 -17.28 16.36
CA ASN A 30 26.50 -18.05 15.10
C ASN A 30 27.30 -17.37 13.97
N GLY A 31 28.28 -16.54 14.30
CA GLY A 31 29.36 -16.05 13.41
C GLY A 31 29.21 -16.26 11.89
N MET A 32 28.35 -15.46 11.23
CA MET A 32 28.28 -15.41 9.77
C MET A 32 28.33 -13.97 9.26
N THR A 33 29.36 -13.74 8.43
CA THR A 33 29.66 -12.52 7.68
C THR A 33 28.68 -12.32 6.52
N LEU A 34 28.25 -11.07 6.32
CA LEU A 34 27.37 -10.65 5.24
C LEU A 34 28.20 -10.40 3.96
N HIS A 35 28.20 -11.36 3.04
CA HIS A 35 28.75 -11.20 1.68
C HIS A 35 27.68 -10.65 0.72
N LEU A 36 27.97 -9.52 0.08
CA LEU A 36 27.20 -8.96 -1.03
C LEU A 36 27.64 -9.61 -2.36
N GLY A 37 26.71 -10.25 -3.09
CA GLY A 37 26.86 -10.53 -4.53
C GLY A 37 26.25 -11.83 -5.07
N GLY A 38 25.70 -11.77 -6.30
CA GLY A 38 25.38 -12.92 -7.20
C GLY A 38 23.88 -13.18 -7.40
N SER A 39 23.25 -12.72 -8.50
CA SER A 39 23.13 -13.32 -9.85
C SER A 39 22.04 -14.41 -9.96
N LEU A 40 21.02 -14.13 -10.78
CA LEU A 40 19.90 -15.01 -11.13
C LEU A 40 20.27 -15.87 -12.34
N ASP A 41 20.07 -17.18 -12.27
CA ASP A 41 19.95 -18.04 -13.45
C ASP A 41 18.70 -18.92 -13.38
N ARG A 42 18.00 -19.01 -14.51
CA ARG A 42 16.68 -19.61 -14.70
C ARG A 42 16.82 -20.73 -15.74
N HIS A 43 16.68 -21.99 -15.31
CA HIS A 43 16.65 -23.12 -16.23
C HIS A 43 15.24 -23.37 -16.78
N VAL A 44 15.13 -23.29 -18.10
CA VAL A 44 14.00 -23.74 -18.94
C VAL A 44 14.38 -25.09 -19.55
N GLY A 45 13.54 -26.12 -19.36
CA GLY A 45 13.68 -27.42 -20.01
C GLY A 45 12.45 -27.73 -20.88
N ARG A 46 12.70 -27.99 -22.18
CA ARG A 46 11.72 -28.26 -23.23
C ARG A 46 11.99 -29.68 -23.74
N GLY A 47 10.96 -30.52 -23.90
CA GLY A 47 11.09 -31.88 -24.44
C GLY A 47 9.87 -32.29 -25.28
N ARG A 48 10.12 -32.85 -26.47
CA ARG A 48 9.18 -33.20 -27.56
C ARG A 48 9.27 -34.72 -27.84
N GLY A 49 8.15 -35.35 -28.19
CA GLY A 49 8.06 -36.32 -29.31
C GLY A 49 7.91 -37.84 -29.07
N GLY A 50 7.04 -38.47 -29.89
CA GLY A 50 7.02 -39.91 -30.28
C GLY A 50 5.87 -40.76 -29.68
N THR A 51 4.76 -41.13 -30.34
CA THR A 51 4.43 -42.03 -31.50
C THR A 51 4.20 -43.54 -31.18
N TRP A 52 2.93 -43.97 -31.33
CA TRP A 52 2.33 -45.19 -31.95
C TRP A 52 2.82 -46.63 -31.68
N SER A 53 1.91 -47.49 -31.17
CA SER A 53 1.49 -48.83 -31.69
C SER A 53 0.46 -49.45 -30.70
N LYS A 54 -0.80 -49.82 -30.99
CA LYS A 54 -1.48 -50.76 -31.91
C LYS A 54 -1.80 -52.15 -31.30
N ASN A 55 -3.04 -52.59 -31.55
CA ASN A 55 -3.69 -53.92 -31.43
C ASN A 55 -4.74 -54.01 -30.30
N GLN A 56 -6.05 -54.11 -30.55
CA GLN A 56 -6.90 -54.87 -31.50
C GLN A 56 -7.14 -56.33 -31.08
N ASN A 57 -8.40 -56.61 -30.70
CA ASN A 57 -9.28 -57.71 -31.14
C ASN A 57 -10.54 -57.71 -30.24
N ARG A 58 -11.75 -58.11 -30.63
CA ARG A 58 -12.44 -58.41 -31.89
C ARG A 58 -13.94 -58.50 -31.52
N ASP A 59 -14.77 -58.13 -32.49
CA ASP A 59 -16.00 -58.78 -32.97
C ASP A 59 -16.98 -59.43 -31.96
N LEU A 60 -18.28 -59.11 -32.00
CA LEU A 60 -19.24 -59.64 -32.98
C LEU A 60 -20.69 -59.26 -32.57
N SER A 61 -21.49 -58.97 -33.60
CA SER A 61 -22.93 -58.77 -33.66
C SER A 61 -23.79 -59.76 -32.86
N SER A 62 -24.95 -59.33 -32.35
CA SER A 62 -26.25 -59.58 -33.01
C SER A 62 -27.47 -59.41 -32.06
N SER A 63 -28.56 -58.87 -32.62
CA SER A 63 -29.97 -59.23 -32.38
C SER A 63 -30.66 -58.93 -31.03
N SER A 64 -31.62 -58.01 -31.12
CA SER A 64 -33.00 -58.10 -30.59
C SER A 64 -33.27 -58.72 -29.21
N SER A 65 -33.94 -57.96 -28.33
CA SER A 65 -35.30 -58.26 -27.84
C SER A 65 -35.67 -57.33 -26.69
N GLY A 66 -36.86 -56.75 -26.73
CA GLY A 66 -37.36 -55.88 -25.67
C GLY A 66 -37.53 -56.61 -24.34
N SER A 67 -37.27 -55.89 -23.25
CA SER A 67 -37.75 -56.21 -21.91
C SER A 67 -37.96 -54.90 -21.14
N GLY A 68 -39.12 -54.80 -20.48
CA GLY A 68 -39.69 -53.56 -19.98
C GLY A 68 -38.88 -52.89 -18.86
N LEU A 69 -38.93 -51.55 -18.85
CA LEU A 69 -38.56 -50.76 -17.68
C LEU A 69 -39.45 -51.15 -16.49
N PRO A 70 -38.90 -51.33 -15.26
CA PRO A 70 -39.73 -51.60 -14.10
C PRO A 70 -40.68 -50.42 -13.85
N ARG A 71 -41.95 -50.71 -13.56
CA ARG A 71 -42.96 -49.70 -13.22
C ARG A 71 -42.92 -49.46 -11.71
N TRP A 72 -42.02 -48.58 -11.27
CA TRP A 72 -41.80 -48.28 -9.86
C TRP A 72 -43.04 -47.65 -9.22
N SER A 73 -43.29 -47.98 -7.95
CA SER A 73 -44.40 -47.39 -7.19
C SER A 73 -44.11 -45.92 -6.88
N ARG A 74 -45.15 -45.06 -6.84
CA ARG A 74 -45.03 -43.63 -6.47
C ARG A 74 -44.22 -43.40 -5.19
N ARG A 75 -44.29 -44.35 -4.24
CA ARG A 75 -43.56 -44.31 -2.97
C ARG A 75 -42.04 -44.47 -3.17
N GLU A 76 -41.61 -45.32 -4.07
CA GLU A 76 -40.19 -45.56 -4.35
C GLU A 76 -39.56 -44.39 -5.11
N ILE A 77 -40.31 -43.75 -6.02
CA ILE A 77 -39.88 -42.55 -6.74
C ILE A 77 -39.71 -41.36 -5.76
N CYS A 78 -40.63 -41.20 -4.80
CA CYS A 78 -40.49 -40.19 -3.75
C CYS A 78 -39.29 -40.45 -2.83
N LEU A 79 -39.01 -41.71 -2.49
CA LEU A 79 -37.84 -42.06 -1.66
C LEU A 79 -36.52 -41.86 -2.40
N LEU A 80 -36.44 -42.28 -3.66
CA LEU A 80 -35.24 -42.09 -4.48
C LEU A 80 -34.97 -40.60 -4.73
N SER A 81 -36.00 -39.80 -5.00
CA SER A 81 -35.83 -38.34 -5.14
C SER A 81 -35.39 -37.69 -3.83
N ALA A 82 -36.00 -38.02 -2.69
CA ALA A 82 -35.59 -37.50 -1.38
C ALA A 82 -34.13 -37.85 -1.04
N LEU A 83 -33.68 -39.06 -1.34
CA LEU A 83 -32.28 -39.47 -1.15
C LEU A 83 -31.31 -38.71 -2.05
N VAL A 84 -31.67 -38.48 -3.31
CA VAL A 84 -30.85 -37.69 -4.25
C VAL A 84 -30.75 -36.23 -3.80
N PHE A 85 -31.84 -35.63 -3.33
CA PHE A 85 -31.82 -34.27 -2.77
C PHE A 85 -30.99 -34.19 -1.48
N ALA A 86 -31.12 -35.15 -0.57
CA ALA A 86 -30.35 -35.21 0.66
C ALA A 86 -28.84 -35.36 0.37
N ALA A 87 -28.47 -36.25 -0.56
CA ALA A 87 -27.09 -36.43 -0.99
C ALA A 87 -26.55 -35.15 -1.66
N GLY A 88 -27.33 -34.51 -2.53
CA GLY A 88 -26.98 -33.24 -3.16
C GLY A 88 -26.75 -32.12 -2.13
N MET A 89 -27.63 -32.00 -1.14
CA MET A 89 -27.48 -31.02 -0.04
C MET A 89 -26.23 -31.29 0.80
N CYS A 90 -25.92 -32.55 1.10
CA CYS A 90 -24.68 -32.92 1.81
C CYS A 90 -23.42 -32.56 1.01
N VAL A 91 -23.43 -32.77 -0.31
CA VAL A 91 -22.31 -32.39 -1.19
C VAL A 91 -22.14 -30.86 -1.26
N ILE A 92 -23.23 -30.11 -1.34
CA ILE A 92 -23.21 -28.63 -1.36
C ILE A 92 -22.74 -28.07 -0.02
N LEU A 93 -23.25 -28.59 1.11
CA LEU A 93 -22.80 -28.16 2.44
C LEU A 93 -21.35 -28.56 2.71
N GLY A 94 -20.95 -29.77 2.30
CA GLY A 94 -19.57 -30.25 2.42
C GLY A 94 -18.60 -29.41 1.58
N SER A 95 -18.97 -29.05 0.35
CA SER A 95 -18.16 -28.18 -0.49
C SER A 95 -18.10 -26.74 0.02
N MET A 96 -19.21 -26.17 0.52
CA MET A 96 -19.21 -24.86 1.17
C MET A 96 -18.34 -24.83 2.43
N LEU A 97 -18.39 -25.89 3.26
CA LEU A 97 -17.56 -26.02 4.45
C LEU A 97 -16.09 -26.25 4.07
N ALA A 98 -15.79 -27.06 3.06
CA ALA A 98 -14.43 -27.27 2.56
C ALA A 98 -13.86 -25.99 1.95
N LEU A 99 -14.65 -25.24 1.17
CA LEU A 99 -14.26 -23.94 0.64
C LEU A 99 -14.01 -22.94 1.76
N LYS A 100 -14.83 -22.92 2.81
CA LYS A 100 -14.59 -22.09 4.01
C LYS A 100 -13.32 -22.51 4.75
N TYR A 101 -13.09 -23.82 4.92
CA TYR A 101 -11.87 -24.34 5.55
C TYR A 101 -10.61 -24.00 4.74
N ILE A 102 -10.62 -24.22 3.44
CA ILE A 102 -9.50 -23.88 2.53
C ILE A 102 -9.29 -22.35 2.47
N SER A 103 -10.36 -21.56 2.50
CA SER A 103 -10.26 -20.10 2.51
C SER A 103 -9.76 -19.54 3.85
N LEU A 104 -10.02 -20.24 4.95
CA LEU A 104 -9.47 -19.91 6.27
C LEU A 104 -7.99 -20.25 6.33
N ASP A 105 -7.57 -21.40 5.81
CA ASP A 105 -6.16 -21.82 5.81
C ASP A 105 -5.30 -20.95 4.88
N ALA A 106 -5.88 -20.45 3.77
CA ALA A 106 -5.24 -19.46 2.91
C ALA A 106 -5.09 -18.06 3.55
N GLN A 107 -5.72 -17.80 4.70
CA GLN A 107 -5.66 -16.52 5.42
C GLN A 107 -4.94 -16.55 6.77
N GLN A 108 -4.55 -17.71 7.30
CA GLN A 108 -4.21 -17.83 8.72
C GLN A 108 -2.72 -18.08 9.01
N ASP A 109 -1.82 -17.28 8.45
CA ASP A 109 -0.57 -16.98 9.16
C ASP A 109 -0.40 -15.46 9.34
N PRO A 110 -0.97 -14.88 10.41
CA PRO A 110 -0.77 -13.48 10.75
C PRO A 110 0.71 -13.14 10.99
N GLN A 111 1.54 -14.13 11.37
CA GLN A 111 2.98 -13.94 11.57
C GLN A 111 3.68 -13.70 10.22
N CYS A 112 3.39 -14.53 9.21
CA CYS A 112 3.91 -14.35 7.86
C CYS A 112 3.53 -12.99 7.25
N ARG A 113 2.29 -12.50 7.51
CA ARG A 113 1.86 -11.16 7.07
C ARG A 113 2.63 -10.04 7.77
N GLN A 114 2.84 -10.14 9.08
CA GLN A 114 3.61 -9.14 9.84
C GLN A 114 5.08 -9.11 9.41
N ASP A 115 5.69 -10.29 9.20
CA ASP A 115 7.08 -10.41 8.75
C ASP A 115 7.28 -9.84 7.34
N CYS A 116 6.35 -10.13 6.43
CA CYS A 116 6.36 -9.52 5.09
C CYS A 116 6.25 -7.99 5.17
N GLN A 117 5.40 -7.47 6.04
CA GLN A 117 5.22 -6.03 6.20
C GLN A 117 6.48 -5.37 6.80
N ARG A 118 7.08 -5.98 7.82
CA ARG A 118 8.34 -5.54 8.42
C ARG A 118 9.51 -5.58 7.44
N LYS A 119 9.62 -6.62 6.62
CA LYS A 119 10.63 -6.71 5.56
C LYS A 119 10.44 -5.60 4.53
N ARG A 120 9.19 -5.32 4.13
CA ARG A 120 8.89 -4.24 3.18
C ARG A 120 9.21 -2.85 3.74
N THR A 121 8.90 -2.57 5.01
CA THR A 121 9.23 -1.28 5.62
C THR A 121 10.73 -1.10 5.76
N LEU A 122 11.46 -2.15 6.17
CA LEU A 122 12.93 -2.14 6.23
C LEU A 122 13.55 -1.86 4.86
N LEU A 123 13.11 -2.54 3.80
CA LEU A 123 13.62 -2.31 2.44
C LEU A 123 13.35 -0.87 1.96
N ARG A 124 12.20 -0.29 2.29
CA ARG A 124 11.90 1.12 1.95
C ARG A 124 12.81 2.08 2.70
N ALA A 125 13.01 1.87 4.00
CA ALA A 125 13.90 2.69 4.81
C ALA A 125 15.34 2.59 4.31
N ALA A 126 15.83 1.38 4.01
CA ALA A 126 17.17 1.17 3.47
C ALA A 126 17.37 1.89 2.12
N ARG A 127 16.39 1.80 1.20
CA ARG A 127 16.46 2.53 -0.07
C ARG A 127 16.44 4.04 0.10
N PHE A 128 15.63 4.55 1.03
CA PHE A 128 15.59 5.97 1.34
C PHE A 128 16.94 6.47 1.86
N VAL A 129 17.54 5.76 2.82
CA VAL A 129 18.87 6.08 3.35
C VAL A 129 19.92 6.01 2.25
N GLN A 130 19.94 4.91 1.49
CA GLN A 130 20.91 4.71 0.40
C GLN A 130 20.82 5.81 -0.67
N ALA A 131 19.63 6.31 -0.98
CA ALA A 131 19.47 7.39 -1.94
C ALA A 131 20.04 8.72 -1.44
N ASN A 132 20.05 8.96 -0.12
CA ASN A 132 20.50 10.25 0.45
C ASN A 132 22.00 10.29 0.74
N ILE A 133 22.63 9.13 0.91
CA ILE A 133 24.07 9.01 1.14
C ILE A 133 24.89 9.40 -0.09
N ASP A 134 25.98 10.13 0.12
CA ASP A 134 27.07 10.35 -0.82
C ASP A 134 28.31 9.54 -0.41
N PRO A 135 28.58 8.39 -1.05
CA PRO A 135 29.69 7.51 -0.67
C PRO A 135 31.07 8.07 -1.05
N THR A 136 31.14 9.20 -1.77
CA THR A 136 32.41 9.83 -2.14
C THR A 136 33.04 10.64 -1.00
N ILE A 137 32.27 10.94 0.04
CA ILE A 137 32.70 11.71 1.22
C ILE A 137 33.07 10.74 2.35
N GLN A 138 34.19 11.00 3.03
CA GLN A 138 34.54 10.20 4.20
C GLN A 138 33.65 10.58 5.40
N PRO A 139 32.94 9.63 6.02
CA PRO A 139 31.99 9.93 7.10
C PRO A 139 32.65 10.51 8.36
N CYS A 140 33.93 10.18 8.60
CA CYS A 140 34.69 10.71 9.73
C CYS A 140 35.15 12.17 9.53
N GLN A 141 35.09 12.70 8.30
CA GLN A 141 35.50 14.08 7.99
C GLN A 141 34.30 15.02 7.94
N ASP A 142 33.25 14.62 7.23
CA ASP A 142 31.99 15.37 7.14
C ASP A 142 30.82 14.40 7.03
N PHE A 143 30.25 14.06 8.20
CA PHE A 143 29.13 13.14 8.26
C PHE A 143 27.86 13.71 7.63
N TYR A 144 27.68 15.04 7.63
CA TYR A 144 26.50 15.67 7.05
C TYR A 144 26.50 15.53 5.52
N SER A 145 27.60 15.89 4.88
CA SER A 145 27.74 15.73 3.42
C SER A 145 27.72 14.26 3.00
N PHE A 146 28.30 13.36 3.81
CA PHE A 146 28.17 11.92 3.58
C PHE A 146 26.72 11.43 3.69
N ALA A 147 25.98 11.80 4.73
CA ALA A 147 24.64 11.26 4.98
C ALA A 147 23.54 11.92 4.12
N CYS A 148 23.70 13.20 3.77
CA CYS A 148 22.68 14.02 3.13
C CYS A 148 23.09 14.52 1.73
N GLY A 149 24.35 14.41 1.32
CA GLY A 149 24.85 14.99 0.06
C GLY A 149 24.16 14.46 -1.19
N GLY A 150 23.64 13.22 -1.18
CA GLY A 150 22.78 12.70 -2.24
C GLY A 150 21.44 13.44 -2.33
N TRP A 151 20.84 13.81 -1.20
CA TRP A 151 19.60 14.58 -1.16
C TRP A 151 19.82 16.02 -1.64
N LEU A 152 20.86 16.70 -1.15
CA LEU A 152 21.19 18.08 -1.51
C LEU A 152 21.43 18.24 -3.02
N ARG A 153 22.06 17.25 -3.68
CA ARG A 153 22.27 17.28 -5.13
C ARG A 153 20.99 17.18 -5.95
N ARG A 154 19.95 16.54 -5.42
CA ARG A 154 18.65 16.37 -6.10
C ARG A 154 17.63 17.45 -5.76
N HIS A 155 17.80 18.12 -4.62
CA HIS A 155 16.84 19.08 -4.07
C HIS A 155 17.53 20.41 -3.78
N GLY A 156 17.60 21.26 -4.81
CA GLY A 156 17.97 22.66 -4.63
C GLY A 156 16.88 23.42 -3.87
N ILE A 157 17.24 24.57 -3.30
CA ILE A 157 16.28 25.47 -2.66
C ILE A 157 15.42 26.13 -3.76
N PRO A 158 14.09 25.94 -3.76
CA PRO A 158 13.19 26.62 -4.68
C PRO A 158 13.18 28.15 -4.50
N GLU A 159 12.81 28.92 -5.52
CA GLU A 159 12.83 30.40 -5.48
C GLU A 159 11.86 30.99 -4.45
N ASP A 160 10.78 30.28 -4.14
CA ASP A 160 9.76 30.66 -3.16
C ASP A 160 10.18 30.37 -1.71
N LYS A 161 11.39 29.83 -1.48
CA LYS A 161 11.81 29.35 -0.16
C LYS A 161 13.18 29.86 0.26
N LEU A 162 13.29 30.19 1.54
CA LEU A 162 14.57 30.54 2.16
C LEU A 162 15.40 29.32 2.57
N SER A 163 14.74 28.19 2.82
CA SER A 163 15.38 26.93 3.20
C SER A 163 14.53 25.76 2.71
N TYR A 164 15.20 24.67 2.31
CA TYR A 164 14.53 23.47 1.85
C TYR A 164 15.22 22.23 2.41
N GLY A 165 14.45 21.45 3.17
CA GLY A 165 14.89 20.23 3.83
C GLY A 165 13.84 19.13 3.75
N ILE A 166 14.14 17.98 4.34
CA ILE A 166 13.25 16.80 4.33
C ILE A 166 11.90 17.11 4.99
N ILE A 167 11.86 17.89 6.07
CA ILE A 167 10.61 18.23 6.76
C ILE A 167 9.69 19.06 5.85
N THR A 168 10.26 20.06 5.15
CA THR A 168 9.52 20.87 4.17
C THR A 168 8.98 20.00 3.04
N ALA A 169 9.81 19.12 2.47
CA ALA A 169 9.39 18.21 1.39
C ALA A 169 8.26 17.26 1.84
N ILE A 170 8.31 16.76 3.08
CA ILE A 170 7.22 15.95 3.66
C ILE A 170 5.95 16.80 3.84
N GLY A 171 6.09 18.05 4.28
CA GLY A 171 5.01 19.01 4.41
C GLY A 171 4.28 19.23 3.10
N GLU A 172 5.00 19.52 2.02
CA GLU A 172 4.43 19.71 0.68
C GLU A 172 3.70 18.47 0.16
N HIS A 173 4.29 17.29 0.35
CA HIS A 173 3.64 16.03 -0.04
C HIS A 173 2.35 15.76 0.74
N ASN A 174 2.29 16.18 2.00
CA ASN A 174 1.08 16.09 2.80
C ASN A 174 0.05 17.14 2.38
N GLU A 175 0.49 18.35 2.08
CA GLU A 175 -0.37 19.41 1.57
C GLU A 175 -1.04 19.01 0.26
N GLU A 176 -0.30 18.44 -0.70
CA GLU A 176 -0.84 17.94 -1.96
C GLU A 176 -1.96 16.90 -1.72
N LYS A 177 -1.73 15.95 -0.80
CA LYS A 177 -2.75 14.94 -0.44
C LYS A 177 -3.96 15.58 0.23
N LEU A 178 -3.75 16.50 1.15
CA LEU A 178 -4.85 17.21 1.81
C LEU A 178 -5.67 18.01 0.80
N GLN A 179 -4.99 18.64 -0.16
CA GLN A 179 -5.62 19.37 -1.25
C GLN A 179 -6.52 18.45 -2.08
N GLN A 180 -6.01 17.27 -2.46
CA GLN A 180 -6.79 16.25 -3.16
C GLN A 180 -8.03 15.83 -2.36
N LEU A 181 -7.86 15.52 -1.07
CA LEU A 181 -8.95 15.12 -0.18
C LEU A 181 -10.03 16.20 -0.01
N LEU A 182 -9.63 17.48 0.02
CA LEU A 182 -10.55 18.61 0.14
C LEU A 182 -11.34 18.88 -1.15
N GLN A 183 -10.76 18.55 -2.30
CA GLN A 183 -11.43 18.68 -3.60
C GLN A 183 -12.42 17.54 -3.88
N GLU A 184 -12.26 16.38 -3.23
CA GLU A 184 -13.21 15.27 -3.36
C GLU A 184 -14.65 15.66 -2.97
N PRO A 185 -15.69 15.05 -3.59
CA PRO A 185 -17.07 15.26 -3.22
C PRO A 185 -17.33 15.06 -1.73
N ILE A 186 -18.26 15.84 -1.16
CA ILE A 186 -18.65 15.70 0.24
C ILE A 186 -19.41 14.39 0.40
N ARG A 187 -18.90 13.48 1.23
CA ARG A 187 -19.51 12.16 1.46
C ARG A 187 -20.57 12.22 2.55
N ARG A 188 -20.41 13.11 3.53
CA ARG A 188 -21.36 13.32 4.64
C ARG A 188 -21.91 14.75 4.58
N PRO A 189 -23.03 15.00 3.87
CA PRO A 189 -23.54 16.35 3.63
C PRO A 189 -24.39 16.95 4.77
N GLY A 190 -24.47 16.31 5.94
CA GLY A 190 -25.31 16.77 7.05
C GLY A 190 -24.96 18.18 7.55
N PRO A 191 -25.94 18.92 8.12
CA PRO A 191 -25.78 20.32 8.53
C PRO A 191 -24.62 20.60 9.50
N ASN A 192 -24.34 19.63 10.38
CA ASN A 192 -23.26 19.70 11.37
C ASN A 192 -22.01 18.91 10.96
N SER A 193 -21.89 18.53 9.69
CA SER A 193 -20.75 17.74 9.20
C SER A 193 -19.46 18.56 9.17
N ALA A 194 -18.45 18.10 9.91
CA ALA A 194 -17.10 18.67 9.85
C ALA A 194 -16.50 18.55 8.45
N GLU A 195 -16.74 17.44 7.75
CA GLU A 195 -16.26 17.23 6.36
C GLU A 195 -16.84 18.29 5.43
N ARG A 196 -18.14 18.60 5.57
CA ARG A 196 -18.79 19.60 4.74
C ARG A 196 -18.19 20.98 4.99
N LYS A 197 -18.13 21.40 6.26
CA LYS A 197 -17.62 22.72 6.66
C LYS A 197 -16.18 22.95 6.19
N VAL A 198 -15.27 21.98 6.38
CA VAL A 198 -13.87 22.14 5.99
C VAL A 198 -13.70 22.22 4.46
N LYS A 199 -14.48 21.43 3.70
CA LYS A 199 -14.44 21.46 2.22
C LYS A 199 -15.05 22.75 1.66
N GLU A 200 -16.16 23.23 2.22
CA GLU A 200 -16.77 24.51 1.84
C GLU A 200 -15.83 25.69 2.18
N PHE A 201 -15.21 25.68 3.35
CA PHE A 201 -14.20 26.67 3.74
C PHE A 201 -12.98 26.68 2.81
N TYR A 202 -12.48 25.50 2.44
CA TYR A 202 -11.41 25.40 1.44
C TYR A 202 -11.84 26.00 0.09
N ARG A 203 -13.06 25.70 -0.38
CA ARG A 203 -13.61 26.25 -1.63
C ARG A 203 -13.75 27.78 -1.59
N SER A 204 -14.14 28.37 -0.46
CA SER A 204 -14.20 29.84 -0.34
C SER A 204 -12.82 30.49 -0.41
N CYS A 205 -11.78 29.82 0.11
CA CYS A 205 -10.40 30.33 0.07
C CYS A 205 -9.81 30.31 -1.35
N VAL A 206 -10.05 29.24 -2.12
CA VAL A 206 -9.47 29.08 -3.47
C VAL A 206 -10.28 29.75 -4.59
N ASN A 207 -11.48 30.27 -4.30
CA ASN A 207 -12.32 30.93 -5.29
C ASN A 207 -11.91 32.40 -5.49
N ILE A 208 -10.81 32.59 -6.22
CA ILE A 208 -10.24 33.92 -6.50
C ILE A 208 -11.25 34.84 -7.20
N GLN A 209 -12.14 34.32 -8.04
CA GLN A 209 -13.15 35.14 -8.75
C GLN A 209 -14.14 35.82 -7.79
N GLU A 210 -14.62 35.10 -6.77
CA GLU A 210 -15.53 35.69 -5.79
C GLU A 210 -14.77 36.65 -4.86
N ILE A 211 -13.51 36.35 -4.52
CA ILE A 211 -12.64 37.24 -3.74
C ILE A 211 -12.44 38.57 -4.48
N ASP A 212 -12.09 38.52 -5.77
CA ASP A 212 -11.87 39.72 -6.60
C ASP A 212 -13.15 40.55 -6.76
N LYS A 213 -14.30 39.88 -6.90
CA LYS A 213 -15.61 40.53 -7.01
C LYS A 213 -16.03 41.23 -5.71
N LEU A 214 -15.74 40.64 -4.55
CA LEU A 214 -16.04 41.24 -3.26
C LEU A 214 -15.09 42.41 -2.93
N GLY A 215 -13.85 42.35 -3.41
CA GLY A 215 -12.85 43.38 -3.21
C GLY A 215 -12.57 43.64 -1.73
N SER A 216 -12.36 44.91 -1.36
CA SER A 216 -12.10 45.31 0.02
C SER A 216 -13.35 45.40 0.90
N ASN A 217 -14.56 45.25 0.34
CA ASN A 217 -15.81 45.50 1.05
C ASN A 217 -15.94 44.73 2.38
N PRO A 218 -15.63 43.41 2.44
CA PRO A 218 -15.73 42.67 3.70
C PRO A 218 -14.79 43.20 4.78
N MET A 219 -13.62 43.71 4.41
CA MET A 219 -12.67 44.30 5.37
C MET A 219 -13.16 45.68 5.85
N THR A 220 -13.70 46.50 4.96
CA THR A 220 -14.23 47.83 5.32
C THR A 220 -15.39 47.71 6.30
N GLU A 221 -16.31 46.76 6.09
CA GLU A 221 -17.42 46.51 7.02
C GLU A 221 -16.93 46.16 8.43
N VAL A 222 -15.87 45.34 8.53
CA VAL A 222 -15.23 45.02 9.81
C VAL A 222 -14.58 46.26 10.43
N LEU A 223 -13.85 47.06 9.66
CA LEU A 223 -13.22 48.30 10.15
C LEU A 223 -14.27 49.28 10.69
N ASP A 224 -15.37 49.48 9.97
CA ASP A 224 -16.46 50.35 10.38
C ASP A 224 -17.10 49.85 11.69
N SER A 225 -17.27 48.53 11.84
CA SER A 225 -17.76 47.92 13.08
C SER A 225 -16.82 48.13 14.28
N CYS A 226 -15.51 48.28 14.02
CA CYS A 226 -14.48 48.49 15.03
C CYS A 226 -14.22 49.98 15.35
N GLY A 227 -14.96 50.91 14.77
CA GLY A 227 -14.80 52.36 15.01
C GLY A 227 -13.94 53.08 13.97
N GLY A 228 -13.65 52.42 12.84
CA GLY A 228 -12.95 52.98 11.69
C GLY A 228 -11.42 53.02 11.85
N TRP A 229 -10.76 53.43 10.77
CA TRP A 229 -9.35 53.78 10.75
C TRP A 229 -9.25 55.27 10.43
N GLY A 230 -8.91 56.06 11.45
CA GLY A 230 -8.75 57.52 11.38
C GLY A 230 -7.31 57.94 11.11
#